data_AF-A0A091QXW5-F1
#
_entry.id   AF-A0A091QXW5-F1
#
_cell.length_a   1.000
_cell.length_b   1.000
_cell.length_c   1.000
_cell.angle_alpha   90.00
_cell.angle_beta   90.00
_cell.angle_gamma   90.00
#
_symmetry.space_group_name_H-M   'P 1'
#
loop_
_entity.id
_entity.type
_entity.pdbx_description
1 polymer ?
#
loop_
_entity_poly.entity_id
_entity_poly.type
_entity_poly.pdbx_seq_one_letter_code
_entity_poly.pdbx_strand_id
1 'polypeptide(L)'
;GASPALTMCPLPTQEDLAELQCRLQRVKALAQLAQLPPVPAGSSTELRSRELRSRLERVRQLELGIREKAAGRGTGDTGVAAPAAEPGSGKVPAYQRFHSLAQDLPPGLTLPYKFRVLAEMFRSVDTIAGMLFNRAETVTFAKVKQGVQDMMRKQFEERHMGQIKAVYPTSYRLRQEKNIPTFSNGLKKSDYQLTLEPVLEEEEKVNGRPHLSASRLLERRRQFHHNLLDIVRQHHKAFLAALSPPMVVPEEKLTRWHPRFNVDEVPDISPAELPRPPQEDRLTTAQEVLSKARGVLT
;
A
#
# COMPACT_ATOMS: atom_id res chain seq x y z
N GLY A 1 27.09 -8.40 52.05
CA GLY A 1 26.38 -7.24 51.46
C GLY A 1 27.32 -6.57 50.50
N ALA A 2 26.98 -6.53 49.21
CA ALA A 2 27.72 -5.79 48.19
C ALA A 2 26.70 -4.99 47.36
N SER A 3 26.91 -3.68 47.30
CA SER A 3 26.03 -2.68 46.69
C SER A 3 25.97 -2.79 45.15
N PRO A 4 24.88 -2.33 44.51
CA PRO A 4 24.80 -2.27 43.05
C PRO A 4 25.54 -1.04 42.52
N ALA A 5 26.31 -1.23 41.45
CA ALA A 5 26.95 -0.14 40.71
C ALA A 5 25.89 0.65 39.91
N LEU A 6 25.77 1.94 40.21
CA LEU A 6 24.97 2.89 39.43
C LEU A 6 25.72 3.21 38.13
N THR A 7 25.12 2.85 36.99
CA THR A 7 25.59 3.27 35.67
C THR A 7 25.24 4.74 35.48
N MET A 8 26.26 5.60 35.41
CA MET A 8 26.08 7.03 35.14
C MET A 8 25.77 7.24 33.65
N CYS A 9 24.66 7.94 33.36
CA CYS A 9 24.35 8.39 32.00
C CYS A 9 25.41 9.40 31.52
N PRO A 10 25.87 9.34 30.25
CA PRO A 10 26.82 10.30 29.73
C PRO A 10 26.21 11.70 29.68
N LEU A 11 27.01 12.70 30.08
CA LEU A 11 26.65 14.11 30.01
C LEU A 11 26.55 14.54 28.53
N PRO A 12 25.53 15.33 28.16
CA PRO A 12 25.32 15.77 26.78
C PRO A 12 26.47 16.66 26.31
N THR A 13 26.88 16.49 25.05
CA THR A 13 27.97 17.28 24.46
C THR A 13 27.51 18.71 24.15
N GLN A 14 28.45 19.63 23.96
CA GLN A 14 28.14 21.04 23.65
C GLN A 14 27.34 21.20 22.34
N GLU A 15 27.54 20.29 21.38
CA GLU A 15 26.79 20.23 20.13
C GLU A 15 25.33 19.80 20.36
N ASP A 16 25.09 18.84 21.26
CA ASP A 16 23.73 18.40 21.64
C ASP A 16 22.93 19.53 22.32
N LEU A 17 23.60 20.33 23.16
CA LEU A 17 22.98 21.48 23.83
C LEU A 17 22.62 22.59 22.84
N ALA A 18 23.48 22.86 21.86
CA ALA A 18 23.22 23.84 20.81
C ALA A 18 22.05 23.41 19.92
N GLU A 19 21.97 22.13 19.55
CA GLU A 19 20.85 21.58 18.78
C GLU A 19 19.54 21.66 19.57
N LEU A 20 19.56 21.33 20.86
CA LEU A 20 18.40 21.43 21.74
C LEU A 20 17.92 22.88 21.89
N GLN A 21 18.84 23.83 22.01
CA GLN A 21 18.52 25.26 22.04
C GLN A 21 17.89 25.74 20.73
N CYS A 22 18.42 25.31 19.59
CA CYS A 22 17.87 25.65 18.27
C CYS A 22 16.43 25.11 18.11
N ARG A 23 16.20 23.86 18.54
CA ARG A 23 14.86 23.25 18.53
C ARG A 23 13.89 24.00 19.45
N LEU A 24 14.33 24.40 20.64
CA LEU A 24 13.51 25.13 21.60
C LEU A 24 13.16 26.55 21.10
N GLN A 25 14.08 27.22 20.41
CA GLN A 25 13.82 28.50 19.75
C GLN A 25 12.81 28.38 18.61
N ARG A 26 12.90 27.31 17.79
CA ARG A 26 11.91 27.02 16.74
C ARG A 26 10.51 26.76 17.31
N VAL A 27 10.41 26.00 18.41
CA VAL A 27 9.13 25.75 19.08
C VAL A 27 8.54 27.03 19.67
N LYS A 28 9.36 27.91 20.25
CA LYS A 28 8.91 29.23 20.73
C LYS A 28 8.44 30.13 19.58
N ALA A 29 9.12 30.13 18.44
CA ALA A 29 8.70 30.90 17.27
C ALA A 29 7.37 30.40 16.68
N LEU A 30 7.17 29.08 16.61
CA LEU A 30 5.90 28.49 16.20
C LEU A 30 4.77 28.77 17.21
N ALA A 31 5.08 28.79 18.51
CA ALA A 31 4.11 29.16 19.54
C ALA A 31 3.72 30.65 19.47
N GLN A 32 4.66 31.53 19.10
CA GLN A 32 4.38 32.96 18.88
C GLN A 32 3.57 33.20 17.60
N LEU A 33 3.82 32.43 16.53
CA LEU A 33 3.00 32.47 15.30
C LEU A 33 1.58 31.93 15.53
N ALA A 34 1.38 31.05 16.52
CA ALA A 34 0.09 30.51 16.90
C ALA A 34 -0.71 31.41 17.88
N GLN A 35 -0.13 32.50 18.38
CA GLN A 35 -0.84 33.46 19.22
C GLN A 35 -1.65 34.42 18.34
N LEU A 36 -2.96 34.15 18.23
CA LEU A 36 -3.93 35.18 17.86
C LEU A 36 -3.98 36.24 18.97
N PRO A 37 -4.10 37.54 18.63
CA PRO A 37 -4.20 38.60 19.63
C PRO A 37 -5.41 38.37 20.54
N PRO A 38 -5.33 38.69 21.85
CA PRO A 38 -6.47 38.59 22.74
C PRO A 38 -7.50 39.65 22.34
N VAL A 39 -8.66 39.21 21.85
CA VAL A 39 -9.76 40.10 21.47
C VAL A 39 -10.65 40.37 22.69
N PRO A 40 -10.94 41.64 23.01
CA PRO A 40 -11.80 42.01 24.13
C PRO A 40 -13.22 41.46 23.93
N ALA A 41 -13.80 40.97 25.01
CA ALA A 41 -15.16 40.44 25.05
C ALA A 41 -16.17 41.56 24.73
N GLY A 42 -17.01 41.32 23.71
CA GLY A 42 -18.20 42.13 23.43
C GLY A 42 -18.20 42.79 22.05
N SER A 43 -18.51 42.02 21.00
CA SER A 43 -19.08 42.48 19.70
C SER A 43 -18.86 41.47 18.54
N SER A 44 -17.98 40.49 18.70
CA SER A 44 -17.49 39.66 17.58
C SER A 44 -18.37 38.48 17.12
N THR A 45 -19.38 38.06 17.89
CA THR A 45 -20.15 36.82 17.57
C THR A 45 -21.09 37.01 16.37
N GLU A 46 -21.76 38.17 16.28
CA GLU A 46 -22.64 38.54 15.18
C GLU A 46 -21.89 38.65 13.85
N LEU A 47 -20.77 39.38 13.83
CA LEU A 47 -19.94 39.55 12.62
C LEU A 47 -19.34 38.23 12.16
N ARG A 48 -18.87 37.39 13.08
CA ARG A 48 -18.36 36.05 12.76
C ARG A 48 -19.45 35.12 12.22
N SER A 49 -20.67 35.25 12.73
CA SER A 49 -21.83 34.50 12.22
C SER A 49 -22.23 34.96 10.81
N ARG A 50 -22.15 36.25 10.51
CA ARG A 50 -22.40 36.81 9.17
C ARG A 50 -21.34 36.38 8.17
N GLU A 51 -20.06 36.44 8.56
CA GLU A 51 -18.95 35.98 7.71
C GLU A 51 -19.06 34.47 7.43
N LEU A 52 -19.42 33.67 8.43
CA LEU A 52 -19.64 32.23 8.25
C LEU A 52 -20.81 31.93 7.30
N ARG A 53 -21.93 32.67 7.42
CA ARG A 53 -23.07 32.57 6.49
C ARG A 53 -22.67 32.96 5.06
N SER A 54 -21.94 34.06 4.89
CA SER A 54 -21.43 34.49 3.59
C SER A 54 -20.50 33.45 2.94
N ARG A 55 -19.65 32.78 3.73
CA ARG A 55 -18.80 31.68 3.23
C ARG A 55 -19.62 30.47 2.80
N LEU A 56 -20.65 30.09 3.55
CA LEU A 56 -21.53 28.97 3.20
C LEU A 56 -22.32 29.23 1.91
N GLU A 57 -22.78 30.46 1.69
CA GLU A 57 -23.44 30.87 0.45
C GLU A 57 -22.50 30.78 -0.76
N ARG A 58 -21.25 31.24 -0.62
CA ARG A 58 -20.23 31.09 -1.67
C ARG A 58 -19.97 29.63 -2.04
N VAL A 59 -19.91 28.73 -1.05
CA VAL A 59 -19.74 27.29 -1.29
C VAL A 59 -20.93 26.71 -2.06
N ARG A 60 -22.17 27.05 -1.67
CA ARG A 60 -23.38 26.60 -2.39
C ARG A 60 -23.43 27.11 -3.84
N GLN A 61 -23.03 28.35 -4.09
CA GLN A 61 -22.96 28.90 -5.45
C GLN A 61 -21.93 28.15 -6.32
N LEU A 62 -20.77 27.80 -5.74
CA LEU A 62 -19.76 27.00 -6.44
C LEU A 62 -20.25 25.58 -6.72
N GLU A 63 -20.96 24.95 -5.79
CA GLU A 63 -21.56 23.63 -5.99
C GLU A 63 -22.60 23.62 -7.13
N LEU A 64 -23.42 24.67 -7.22
CA LEU A 64 -24.36 24.84 -8.33
C LEU A 64 -23.62 25.04 -9.66
N GLY A 65 -22.58 25.88 -9.69
CA GLY A 65 -21.77 26.08 -10.89
C GLY A 65 -21.05 24.80 -11.38
N ILE A 66 -20.64 23.92 -10.46
CA ILE A 66 -20.08 22.61 -10.81
C ILE A 66 -21.17 21.70 -11.40
N ARG A 67 -22.38 21.70 -10.84
CA ARG A 67 -23.52 20.92 -11.35
C ARG A 67 -23.99 21.41 -12.72
N GLU A 68 -24.05 22.72 -12.93
CA GLU A 68 -24.41 23.32 -14.22
C GLU A 68 -23.34 23.03 -15.29
N LYS A 69 -22.05 23.12 -14.95
CA LYS A 69 -20.97 22.72 -15.86
C LYS A 69 -20.95 21.21 -16.15
N ALA A 70 -21.40 20.38 -15.21
CA ALA A 70 -21.57 18.95 -15.44
C ALA A 70 -22.79 18.66 -16.33
N ALA A 71 -23.86 19.44 -16.20
CA ALA A 71 -25.08 19.31 -17.02
C ALA A 71 -24.93 19.90 -18.43
N GLY A 72 -24.15 20.97 -18.60
CA GLY A 72 -23.95 21.66 -19.88
C GLY A 72 -22.89 21.05 -20.81
N ARG A 73 -22.31 19.89 -20.48
CA ARG A 73 -21.24 19.27 -21.28
C ARG A 73 -21.74 18.41 -22.45
N GLY A 74 -23.02 18.47 -22.76
CA GLY A 74 -23.63 17.74 -23.88
C GLY A 74 -24.36 18.67 -24.85
N THR A 75 -23.61 19.35 -25.72
CA THR A 75 -23.95 19.78 -27.11
C THR A 75 -22.89 20.79 -27.59
N GLY A 76 -22.34 20.62 -28.81
CA GLY A 76 -21.14 21.28 -29.40
C GLY A 76 -21.15 22.82 -29.49
N ASP A 77 -20.06 23.52 -29.82
CA ASP A 77 -19.27 23.39 -31.06
C ASP A 77 -17.90 24.16 -31.04
N THR A 78 -16.95 23.68 -31.86
CA THR A 78 -15.69 24.20 -32.47
C THR A 78 -14.71 25.16 -31.76
N GLY A 79 -13.43 24.77 -31.67
CA GLY A 79 -12.28 25.70 -31.73
C GLY A 79 -10.97 25.29 -31.03
N VAL A 80 -9.96 24.88 -31.82
CA VAL A 80 -8.55 24.58 -31.47
C VAL A 80 -8.29 23.19 -30.84
N ALA A 81 -8.10 22.22 -31.72
CA ALA A 81 -7.73 20.85 -31.39
C ALA A 81 -6.27 20.76 -30.87
N ALA A 82 -6.13 20.53 -29.57
CA ALA A 82 -5.09 19.62 -29.06
C ALA A 82 -5.51 18.18 -29.41
N PRO A 83 -4.58 17.25 -29.70
CA PRO A 83 -4.95 15.93 -30.21
C PRO A 83 -5.87 15.21 -29.22
N ALA A 84 -7.04 14.86 -29.74
CA ALA A 84 -8.12 14.21 -29.03
C ALA A 84 -7.63 12.89 -28.45
N ALA A 85 -7.83 12.74 -27.14
CA ALA A 85 -7.72 11.46 -26.48
C ALA A 85 -9.04 10.71 -26.66
N GLU A 86 -8.94 9.52 -27.24
CA GLU A 86 -10.00 8.52 -27.43
C GLU A 86 -10.97 8.40 -26.23
N PRO A 87 -12.29 8.42 -26.46
CA PRO A 87 -13.30 8.27 -25.43
C PRO A 87 -13.52 6.77 -25.16
N GLY A 88 -12.86 6.23 -24.14
CA GLY A 88 -13.03 4.83 -23.74
C GLY A 88 -12.04 4.29 -22.71
N SER A 89 -10.94 5.01 -22.45
CA SER A 89 -10.01 4.69 -21.38
C SER A 89 -10.23 5.65 -20.21
N GLY A 90 -10.70 5.12 -19.07
CA GLY A 90 -10.71 5.88 -17.82
C GLY A 90 -9.28 6.30 -17.49
N LYS A 91 -8.91 7.53 -17.88
CA LYS A 91 -7.54 8.03 -17.76
C LYS A 91 -7.11 7.93 -16.30
N VAL A 92 -6.02 7.21 -16.06
CA VAL A 92 -5.39 7.11 -14.74
C VAL A 92 -5.20 8.53 -14.18
N PRO A 93 -5.46 8.77 -12.88
CA PRO A 93 -5.33 10.11 -12.32
C PRO A 93 -3.94 10.72 -12.57
N ALA A 94 -3.89 12.03 -12.82
CA ALA A 94 -2.65 12.72 -13.19
C ALA A 94 -1.55 12.56 -12.13
N TYR A 95 -1.90 12.57 -10.85
CA TYR A 95 -0.95 12.38 -9.75
C TYR A 95 -0.27 11.00 -9.74
N GLN A 96 -0.83 10.00 -10.42
CA GLN A 96 -0.21 8.68 -10.59
C GLN A 96 0.63 8.62 -11.87
N ARG A 97 0.15 9.25 -12.94
CA ARG A 97 0.81 9.25 -14.27
C ARG A 97 2.10 10.04 -14.31
N PHE A 98 2.21 11.08 -13.48
CA PHE A 98 3.37 11.96 -13.43
C PHE A 98 4.05 11.93 -12.06
N HIS A 99 3.83 10.84 -11.32
CA HIS A 99 4.36 10.69 -9.96
C HIS A 99 5.89 10.68 -9.97
N SER A 100 6.53 9.98 -10.91
CA SER A 100 7.99 9.89 -11.01
C SER A 100 8.63 11.23 -11.39
N LEU A 101 7.95 12.01 -12.22
CA LEU A 101 8.41 13.34 -12.68
C LEU A 101 8.26 14.41 -11.59
N ALA A 102 7.33 14.23 -10.66
CA ALA A 102 7.08 15.15 -9.56
C ALA A 102 7.91 14.87 -8.29
N GLN A 103 8.81 13.87 -8.31
CA GLN A 103 9.69 13.62 -7.17
C GLN A 103 10.86 14.61 -7.15
N ASP A 104 11.10 15.25 -6.02
CA ASP A 104 12.27 16.14 -5.80
C ASP A 104 13.59 15.36 -5.58
N LEU A 105 13.62 14.07 -5.92
CA LEU A 105 14.81 13.24 -5.75
C LEU A 105 15.73 13.31 -6.98
N PRO A 106 17.05 13.18 -6.81
CA PRO A 106 17.97 13.03 -7.91
C PRO A 106 17.52 11.91 -8.86
N PRO A 107 17.66 12.10 -10.19
CA PRO A 107 17.23 11.10 -11.16
C PRO A 107 17.98 9.79 -10.96
N GLY A 108 17.23 8.73 -10.67
CA GLY A 108 17.73 7.38 -10.40
C GLY A 108 16.71 6.32 -10.79
N LEU A 109 16.90 5.09 -10.31
CA LEU A 109 15.98 3.98 -10.53
C LEU A 109 14.75 4.09 -9.61
N THR A 110 13.83 4.98 -9.97
CA THR A 110 12.57 5.16 -9.23
C THR A 110 11.54 4.12 -9.64
N LEU A 111 10.68 3.72 -8.70
CA LEU A 111 9.56 2.82 -8.99
C LEU A 111 8.34 3.61 -9.51
N PRO A 112 7.56 3.02 -10.44
CA PRO A 112 6.25 3.52 -10.84
C PRO A 112 5.32 3.68 -9.64
N TYR A 113 4.37 4.63 -9.69
CA TYR A 113 3.40 4.87 -8.61
C TYR A 113 2.73 3.58 -8.12
N LYS A 114 2.24 2.77 -9.06
CA LYS A 114 1.51 1.53 -8.77
C LYS A 114 2.39 0.52 -8.02
N PHE A 115 3.66 0.43 -8.38
CA PHE A 115 4.62 -0.49 -7.75
C PHE A 115 5.02 0.03 -6.36
N ARG A 116 5.12 1.36 -6.17
CA ARG A 116 5.30 1.93 -4.82
C ARG A 116 4.12 1.60 -3.90
N VAL A 117 2.89 1.72 -4.38
CA VAL A 117 1.70 1.34 -3.60
C VAL A 117 1.76 -0.15 -3.24
N LEU A 118 2.15 -1.02 -4.17
CA LEU A 118 2.30 -2.46 -3.90
C LEU A 118 3.43 -2.75 -2.91
N ALA A 119 4.55 -2.03 -2.97
CA ALA A 119 5.64 -2.13 -1.99
C ALA A 119 5.19 -1.73 -0.58
N GLU A 120 4.38 -0.68 -0.46
CA GLU A 120 3.78 -0.26 0.81
C GLU A 120 2.73 -1.27 1.31
N MET A 121 1.97 -1.89 0.41
CA MET A 121 1.09 -3.02 0.75
C MET A 121 1.89 -4.20 1.29
N PHE A 122 2.96 -4.62 0.61
CA PHE A 122 3.84 -5.69 1.09
C PHE A 122 4.43 -5.38 2.46
N ARG A 123 4.99 -4.16 2.65
CA ARG A 123 5.49 -3.72 3.96
C ARG A 123 4.43 -3.86 5.05
N SER A 124 3.19 -3.55 4.70
CA SER A 124 2.07 -3.60 5.63
C SER A 124 1.67 -5.04 5.96
N VAL A 125 1.58 -5.88 4.93
CA VAL A 125 1.32 -7.33 5.08
C VAL A 125 2.39 -7.96 5.95
N ASP A 126 3.68 -7.69 5.70
CA ASP A 126 4.79 -8.30 6.42
C ASP A 126 4.84 -7.88 7.90
N THR A 127 4.46 -6.63 8.20
CA THR A 127 4.33 -6.15 9.57
C THR A 127 3.20 -6.87 10.33
N ILE A 128 2.00 -6.98 9.73
CA ILE A 128 0.86 -7.65 10.36
C ILE A 128 1.09 -9.17 10.46
N ALA A 129 1.63 -9.78 9.41
CA ALA A 129 1.99 -11.19 9.39
C ALA A 129 3.04 -11.50 10.46
N GLY A 130 4.09 -10.68 10.58
CA GLY A 130 5.09 -10.82 11.65
C GLY A 130 4.50 -10.73 13.04
N MET A 131 3.63 -9.74 13.29
CA MET A 131 2.97 -9.58 14.58
C MET A 131 2.14 -10.82 14.98
N LEU A 132 1.42 -11.44 14.04
CA LEU A 132 0.61 -12.63 14.28
C LEU A 132 1.48 -13.89 14.39
N PHE A 133 2.44 -14.04 13.48
CA PHE A 133 3.35 -15.18 13.40
C PHE A 133 4.25 -15.29 14.65
N ASN A 134 4.84 -14.18 15.10
CA ASN A 134 5.78 -14.17 16.22
C ASN A 134 5.13 -14.56 17.56
N ARG A 135 3.81 -14.41 17.67
CA ARG A 135 3.02 -14.86 18.83
C ARG A 135 2.32 -16.20 18.62
N ALA A 136 2.72 -16.96 17.59
CA ALA A 136 2.16 -18.26 17.22
C ALA A 136 0.64 -18.25 16.95
N GLU A 137 0.13 -17.13 16.42
CA GLU A 137 -1.25 -17.01 15.99
C GLU A 137 -1.36 -17.29 14.49
N THR A 138 -2.35 -18.09 14.07
CA THR A 138 -2.59 -18.34 12.65
C THR A 138 -2.90 -17.04 11.91
N VAL A 139 -2.06 -16.73 10.92
CA VAL A 139 -2.15 -15.55 10.08
C VAL A 139 -3.18 -15.79 8.97
N THR A 140 -4.43 -15.41 9.22
CA THR A 140 -5.49 -15.51 8.20
C THR A 140 -5.53 -14.27 7.32
N PHE A 141 -5.94 -14.44 6.06
CA PHE A 141 -6.11 -13.34 5.13
C PHE A 141 -7.09 -12.29 5.66
N ALA A 142 -8.16 -12.69 6.35
CA ALA A 142 -9.11 -11.76 6.96
C ALA A 142 -8.43 -10.82 7.97
N LYS A 143 -7.56 -11.35 8.85
CA LYS A 143 -6.80 -10.55 9.81
C LYS A 143 -5.79 -9.63 9.12
N VAL A 144 -5.08 -10.15 8.13
CA VAL A 144 -4.11 -9.37 7.34
C VAL A 144 -4.82 -8.25 6.58
N LYS A 145 -5.95 -8.55 5.92
CA LYS A 145 -6.78 -7.58 5.21
C LYS A 145 -7.20 -6.44 6.11
N GLN A 146 -7.78 -6.75 7.27
CA GLN A 146 -8.18 -5.74 8.23
C GLN A 146 -6.99 -4.90 8.69
N GLY A 147 -5.89 -5.52 9.12
CA GLY A 147 -4.71 -4.81 9.59
C GLY A 147 -4.05 -3.92 8.53
N VAL A 148 -3.98 -4.37 7.27
CA VAL A 148 -3.44 -3.59 6.16
C VAL A 148 -4.36 -2.42 5.81
N GLN A 149 -5.68 -2.63 5.76
CA GLN A 149 -6.64 -1.55 5.50
C GLN A 149 -6.62 -0.49 6.61
N ASP A 150 -6.47 -0.91 7.87
CA ASP A 150 -6.34 0.00 9.00
C ASP A 150 -5.04 0.81 8.94
N MET A 151 -3.93 0.17 8.58
CA MET A 151 -2.63 0.83 8.53
C MET A 151 -2.46 1.75 7.32
N MET A 152 -2.93 1.34 6.14
CA MET A 152 -2.76 2.09 4.90
C MET A 152 -3.91 3.03 4.58
N ARG A 153 -5.09 2.84 5.20
CA ARG A 153 -6.34 3.53 4.84
C ARG A 153 -6.69 3.39 3.36
N LYS A 154 -6.37 2.23 2.78
CA LYS A 154 -6.61 1.86 1.37
C LYS A 154 -7.21 0.46 1.28
N GLN A 155 -7.94 0.19 0.21
CA GLN A 155 -8.52 -1.13 -0.04
C GLN A 155 -7.43 -2.19 -0.26
N PHE A 156 -7.62 -3.37 0.35
CA PHE A 156 -6.72 -4.51 0.22
C PHE A 156 -7.53 -5.80 0.04
N GLU A 157 -7.53 -6.28 -1.20
CA GLU A 157 -8.19 -7.51 -1.64
C GLU A 157 -7.20 -8.63 -1.98
N GLU A 158 -7.69 -9.87 -2.09
CA GLU A 158 -6.89 -11.06 -2.43
C GLU A 158 -6.08 -10.89 -3.72
N ARG A 159 -6.60 -10.13 -4.70
CA ARG A 159 -5.86 -9.79 -5.91
C ARG A 159 -4.49 -9.16 -5.63
N HIS A 160 -4.39 -8.30 -4.61
CA HIS A 160 -3.11 -7.66 -4.25
C HIS A 160 -2.18 -8.66 -3.57
N MET A 161 -2.72 -9.64 -2.86
CA MET A 161 -1.93 -10.77 -2.35
C MET A 161 -1.40 -11.63 -3.50
N GLY A 162 -2.20 -11.85 -4.55
CA GLY A 162 -1.76 -12.47 -5.79
C GLY A 162 -0.65 -11.68 -6.48
N GLN A 163 -0.71 -10.35 -6.49
CA GLN A 163 0.36 -9.49 -7.01
C GLN A 163 1.64 -9.60 -6.16
N ILE A 164 1.52 -9.58 -4.84
CA ILE A 164 2.65 -9.80 -3.92
C ILE A 164 3.30 -11.16 -4.20
N LYS A 165 2.50 -12.22 -4.36
CA LYS A 165 2.99 -13.55 -4.73
C LYS A 165 3.69 -13.57 -6.09
N ALA A 166 3.18 -12.84 -7.07
CA ALA A 166 3.81 -12.74 -8.39
C ALA A 166 5.19 -12.07 -8.31
N VAL A 167 5.33 -11.02 -7.48
CA VAL A 167 6.59 -10.28 -7.31
C VAL A 167 7.59 -11.03 -6.43
N TYR A 168 7.13 -11.69 -5.37
CA TYR A 168 7.99 -12.39 -4.43
C TYR A 168 7.41 -13.77 -4.06
N PRO A 169 7.50 -14.76 -4.98
CA PRO A 169 6.82 -16.06 -4.83
C PRO A 169 7.27 -16.87 -3.61
N THR A 170 8.51 -16.68 -3.18
CA THR A 170 9.12 -17.41 -2.06
C THR A 170 8.89 -16.74 -0.69
N SER A 171 8.20 -15.58 -0.64
CA SER A 171 8.01 -14.82 0.61
C SER A 171 7.04 -15.46 1.60
N TYR A 172 5.98 -16.09 1.10
CA TYR A 172 4.93 -16.72 1.88
C TYR A 172 4.50 -18.05 1.29
N ARG A 173 4.23 -19.01 2.17
CA ARG A 173 3.48 -20.21 1.83
C ARG A 173 2.00 -19.95 2.11
N LEU A 174 1.20 -20.01 1.05
CA LEU A 174 -0.24 -19.76 1.11
C LEU A 174 -0.99 -21.08 1.12
N ARG A 175 -1.97 -21.23 2.01
CA ARG A 175 -2.77 -22.46 2.16
C ARG A 175 -4.24 -22.13 2.37
N GLN A 176 -5.09 -23.13 2.13
CA GLN A 176 -6.49 -23.09 2.51
C GLN A 176 -6.67 -24.04 3.70
N GLU A 177 -7.01 -23.47 4.86
CA GLU A 177 -7.14 -24.22 6.11
C GLU A 177 -8.56 -24.16 6.63
N LYS A 178 -9.06 -25.29 7.13
CA LYS A 178 -10.38 -25.46 7.74
C LYS A 178 -10.26 -25.41 9.26
N ASN A 179 -11.37 -25.11 9.94
CA ASN A 179 -11.48 -25.13 11.41
C ASN A 179 -10.64 -24.07 12.14
N ILE A 180 -10.32 -22.95 11.49
CA ILE A 180 -9.70 -21.82 12.18
C ILE A 180 -10.80 -21.15 13.02
N PRO A 181 -10.65 -21.06 14.36
CA PRO A 181 -11.68 -20.50 15.22
C PRO A 181 -11.90 -19.02 14.88
N THR A 182 -13.01 -18.74 14.19
CA THR A 182 -13.50 -17.38 13.95
C THR A 182 -14.56 -17.02 14.99
N PHE A 183 -14.45 -15.81 15.55
CA PHE A 183 -15.40 -15.27 16.53
C PHE A 183 -16.83 -15.02 15.94
N SER A 184 -17.05 -15.29 14.65
CA SER A 184 -18.35 -15.11 14.01
C SER A 184 -19.25 -16.33 14.19
N ASN A 185 -20.24 -16.22 15.08
CA ASN A 185 -21.38 -17.14 15.15
C ASN A 185 -22.19 -17.05 13.84
N GLY A 186 -22.09 -18.05 12.95
CA GLY A 186 -23.21 -18.35 12.04
C GLY A 186 -22.96 -18.62 10.54
N LEU A 187 -21.75 -18.82 10.04
CA LEU A 187 -21.56 -19.23 8.62
C LEU A 187 -21.34 -20.74 8.47
N LYS A 188 -22.05 -21.35 7.50
CA LYS A 188 -22.16 -22.78 7.27
C LYS A 188 -21.01 -23.33 6.40
N LYS A 189 -20.40 -24.45 6.83
CA LYS A 189 -19.90 -25.62 6.07
C LYS A 189 -18.96 -25.41 4.85
N SER A 190 -18.33 -24.27 4.67
CA SER A 190 -17.09 -24.18 3.89
C SER A 190 -16.12 -23.23 4.58
N ASP A 191 -15.69 -23.62 5.78
CA ASP A 191 -14.88 -22.78 6.69
C ASP A 191 -13.40 -22.76 6.28
N TYR A 192 -13.11 -22.83 4.98
CA TYR A 192 -11.76 -22.66 4.46
C TYR A 192 -11.42 -21.19 4.46
N GLN A 193 -10.27 -20.86 5.05
CA GLN A 193 -9.71 -19.52 5.02
C GLN A 193 -8.30 -19.58 4.45
N LEU A 194 -7.97 -18.57 3.64
CA LEU A 194 -6.61 -18.37 3.14
C LEU A 194 -5.70 -18.02 4.33
N THR A 195 -4.66 -18.82 4.55
CA THR A 195 -3.62 -18.57 5.56
C THR A 195 -2.29 -18.22 4.90
N LEU A 196 -1.51 -17.39 5.60
CA LEU A 196 -0.21 -16.90 5.17
C LEU A 196 0.87 -17.34 6.15
N GLU A 197 1.78 -18.21 5.73
CA GLU A 197 2.93 -18.59 6.54
C GLU A 197 4.19 -17.91 5.97
N PRO A 198 4.85 -16.99 6.72
CA PRO A 198 6.14 -16.43 6.30
C PRO A 198 7.17 -17.55 6.12
N VAL A 199 7.81 -17.59 4.95
CA VAL A 199 8.95 -18.51 4.73
C VAL A 199 10.20 -17.87 5.33
N LEU A 200 10.83 -18.57 6.28
CA LEU A 200 12.05 -18.16 6.97
C LEU A 200 13.13 -19.24 6.76
N GLU A 201 14.39 -18.82 6.76
CA GLU A 201 15.54 -19.73 6.73
C GLU A 201 15.76 -20.33 8.14
N GLU A 202 16.36 -21.53 8.20
CA GLU A 202 16.42 -22.35 9.43
C GLU A 202 17.15 -21.68 10.61
N GLU A 203 17.99 -20.68 10.33
CA GLU A 203 18.85 -19.99 11.30
C GLU A 203 18.11 -18.95 12.17
N GLU A 204 16.85 -18.64 11.88
CA GLU A 204 16.11 -17.56 12.56
C GLU A 204 15.14 -18.07 13.64
N LYS A 205 15.69 -18.77 14.62
CA LYS A 205 14.90 -19.26 15.75
C LYS A 205 15.18 -18.44 17.00
N VAL A 206 14.16 -17.76 17.53
CA VAL A 206 14.21 -17.17 18.86
C VAL A 206 13.58 -18.18 19.82
N ASN A 207 14.33 -18.64 20.82
CA ASN A 207 13.90 -19.68 21.76
C ASN A 207 13.43 -20.98 21.07
N GLY A 208 14.10 -21.37 19.98
CA GLY A 208 13.75 -22.57 19.21
C GLY A 208 12.50 -22.44 18.32
N ARG A 209 11.84 -21.27 18.30
CA ARG A 209 10.67 -21.00 17.45
C ARG A 209 11.05 -20.06 16.31
N PRO A 210 10.55 -20.30 15.09
CA PRO A 210 10.77 -19.39 13.97
C PRO A 210 10.18 -18.02 14.32
N HIS A 211 10.94 -16.97 14.04
CA HIS A 211 10.57 -15.61 14.44
C HIS A 211 10.93 -14.60 13.34
N LEU A 212 9.92 -13.87 12.86
CA LEU A 212 10.10 -12.81 11.87
C LEU A 212 10.68 -11.56 12.56
N SER A 213 12.00 -11.47 12.59
CA SER A 213 12.75 -10.39 13.25
C SER A 213 12.71 -9.07 12.47
N ALA A 214 13.10 -7.96 13.12
CA ALA A 214 13.18 -6.65 12.47
C ALA A 214 14.21 -6.62 11.31
N SER A 215 15.34 -7.31 11.45
CA SER A 215 16.33 -7.42 10.37
C SER A 215 15.75 -8.14 9.16
N ARG A 216 14.95 -9.19 9.39
CA ARG A 216 14.34 -9.99 8.32
C ARG A 216 13.19 -9.28 7.63
N LEU A 217 12.40 -8.48 8.37
CA LEU A 217 11.44 -7.54 7.76
C LEU A 217 12.11 -6.52 6.83
N LEU A 218 13.30 -6.01 7.20
CA LEU A 218 14.06 -5.08 6.36
C LEU A 218 14.63 -5.77 5.11
N GLU A 219 15.17 -6.96 5.26
CA GLU A 219 15.68 -7.76 4.15
C GLU A 219 14.58 -8.12 3.15
N ARG A 220 13.45 -8.66 3.63
CA ARG A 220 12.29 -8.99 2.80
C ARG A 220 11.77 -7.76 2.06
N ARG A 221 11.74 -6.59 2.71
CA ARG A 221 11.40 -5.31 2.07
C ARG A 221 12.39 -4.94 0.96
N ARG A 222 13.69 -5.08 1.20
CA ARG A 222 14.72 -4.83 0.19
C ARG A 222 14.54 -5.80 -0.99
N GLN A 223 14.37 -7.10 -0.73
CA GLN A 223 14.16 -8.08 -1.78
C GLN A 223 12.93 -7.77 -2.63
N PHE A 224 11.80 -7.46 -1.98
CA PHE A 224 10.58 -7.07 -2.70
C PHE A 224 10.79 -5.83 -3.58
N HIS A 225 11.51 -4.83 -3.07
CA HIS A 225 11.86 -3.63 -3.83
C HIS A 225 12.75 -3.95 -5.04
N HIS A 226 13.76 -4.82 -4.88
CA HIS A 226 14.62 -5.26 -5.98
C HIS A 226 13.82 -6.00 -7.06
N ASN A 227 12.96 -6.94 -6.66
CA ASN A 227 12.12 -7.68 -7.60
C ASN A 227 11.19 -6.73 -8.41
N LEU A 228 10.64 -5.70 -7.77
CA LEU A 228 9.87 -4.67 -8.47
C LEU A 228 10.73 -3.89 -9.48
N LEU A 229 11.96 -3.53 -9.11
CA LEU A 229 12.89 -2.87 -10.02
C LEU A 229 13.25 -3.76 -11.21
N ASP A 230 13.44 -5.06 -11.01
CA ASP A 230 13.73 -6.02 -12.08
C ASP A 230 12.60 -6.06 -13.12
N ILE A 231 11.34 -6.03 -12.68
CA ILE A 231 10.19 -5.94 -13.58
C ILE A 231 10.26 -4.64 -14.40
N VAL A 232 10.56 -3.50 -13.78
CA VAL A 232 10.70 -2.22 -14.50
C VAL A 232 11.89 -2.25 -15.47
N ARG A 233 13.01 -2.88 -15.09
CA ARG A 233 14.20 -3.06 -15.96
C ARG A 233 13.83 -3.84 -17.23
N GLN A 234 13.01 -4.89 -17.12
CA GLN A 234 12.56 -5.65 -18.29
C GLN A 234 11.76 -4.78 -19.27
N HIS A 235 10.82 -3.97 -18.77
CA HIS A 235 10.06 -3.04 -19.60
C HIS A 235 10.94 -1.92 -20.18
N HIS A 236 11.90 -1.43 -19.41
CA HIS A 236 12.86 -0.43 -19.86
C HIS A 236 13.77 -0.96 -20.96
N LYS A 237 14.25 -2.21 -20.84
CA LYS A 237 15.05 -2.89 -21.86
C LYS A 237 14.28 -3.04 -23.17
N ALA A 238 13.00 -3.43 -23.11
CA ALA A 238 12.13 -3.50 -24.28
C ALA A 238 11.94 -2.12 -24.92
N PHE A 239 11.76 -1.07 -24.11
CA PHE A 239 11.68 0.31 -24.58
C PHE A 239 12.97 0.76 -25.28
N LEU A 240 14.15 0.51 -24.71
CA LEU A 240 15.43 0.89 -25.30
C LEU A 240 15.69 0.20 -26.65
N ALA A 241 15.31 -1.07 -26.76
CA ALA A 241 15.43 -1.82 -28.02
C ALA A 241 14.51 -1.28 -29.12
N ALA A 242 13.38 -0.66 -28.75
CA ALA A 242 12.43 -0.06 -29.68
C ALA A 242 12.79 1.37 -30.12
N LEU A 243 13.84 1.98 -29.55
CA LEU A 243 14.30 3.31 -29.97
C LEU A 243 15.01 3.26 -31.33
N SER A 244 15.04 4.40 -32.03
CA SER A 244 15.85 4.61 -33.23
C SER A 244 16.89 5.71 -32.96
N PRO A 245 18.20 5.40 -32.93
CA PRO A 245 18.81 4.08 -33.06
C PRO A 245 18.57 3.17 -31.83
N PRO A 246 18.57 1.84 -31.99
CA PRO A 246 18.39 0.91 -30.86
C PRO A 246 19.49 1.07 -29.82
N MET A 247 19.11 1.10 -28.54
CA MET A 247 20.04 1.18 -27.42
C MET A 247 20.04 -0.12 -26.62
N VAL A 248 21.24 -0.58 -26.24
CA VAL A 248 21.41 -1.73 -25.35
C VAL A 248 22.28 -1.32 -24.19
N VAL A 249 21.75 -1.43 -22.97
CA VAL A 249 22.47 -1.11 -21.73
C VAL A 249 22.41 -2.34 -20.83
N PRO A 250 23.55 -2.85 -20.33
CA PRO A 250 23.56 -3.94 -19.35
C PRO A 250 22.80 -3.57 -18.08
N GLU A 251 21.93 -4.45 -17.61
CA GLU A 251 21.00 -4.21 -16.49
C GLU A 251 21.74 -3.89 -15.17
N GLU A 252 22.90 -4.52 -14.95
CA GLU A 252 23.77 -4.35 -13.77
C GLU A 252 24.39 -2.94 -13.67
N LYS A 253 24.59 -2.28 -14.82
CA LYS A 253 25.23 -0.95 -14.89
C LYS A 253 24.21 0.18 -14.98
N LEU A 254 22.92 -0.13 -14.95
CA LEU A 254 21.86 0.85 -15.08
C LEU A 254 21.74 1.67 -13.78
N THR A 255 22.05 2.97 -13.85
CA THR A 255 21.99 3.88 -12.70
C THR A 255 20.73 4.76 -12.68
N ARG A 256 20.13 4.98 -13.86
CA ARG A 256 18.93 5.80 -14.04
C ARG A 256 18.12 5.34 -15.25
N TRP A 257 16.83 5.64 -15.25
CA TRP A 257 15.98 5.42 -16.41
C TRP A 257 16.33 6.36 -17.56
N HIS A 258 16.01 5.94 -18.79
CA HIS A 258 16.14 6.81 -19.95
C HIS A 258 15.17 8.00 -19.83
N PRO A 259 15.54 9.25 -20.17
CA PRO A 259 14.69 10.43 -19.92
C PRO A 259 13.31 10.38 -20.58
N ARG A 260 13.21 9.70 -21.73
CA ARG A 260 11.94 9.48 -22.45
C ARG A 260 11.17 8.24 -22.02
N PHE A 261 11.70 7.44 -21.10
CA PHE A 261 10.99 6.27 -20.59
C PHE A 261 9.97 6.72 -19.56
N ASN A 262 8.69 6.51 -19.87
CA ASN A 262 7.61 6.85 -18.94
C ASN A 262 7.45 5.74 -17.89
N VAL A 263 8.06 5.94 -16.73
CA VAL A 263 8.08 4.97 -15.63
C VAL A 263 6.68 4.65 -15.13
N ASP A 264 5.78 5.63 -15.03
CA ASP A 264 4.44 5.43 -14.46
C ASP A 264 3.45 4.73 -15.41
N GLU A 265 3.79 4.58 -16.70
CA GLU A 265 3.01 3.87 -17.72
C GLU A 265 3.39 2.39 -17.87
N VAL A 266 4.30 1.89 -17.02
CA VAL A 266 4.64 0.46 -16.97
C VAL A 266 3.38 -0.40 -16.71
N PRO A 267 3.22 -1.55 -17.41
CA PRO A 267 2.09 -2.46 -17.23
C PRO A 267 1.87 -2.91 -15.78
N ASP A 268 0.61 -3.20 -15.46
CA ASP A 268 0.23 -3.71 -14.14
C ASP A 268 0.73 -5.14 -13.92
N ILE A 269 1.15 -5.43 -12.69
CA ILE A 269 1.55 -6.78 -12.29
C ILE A 269 0.30 -7.66 -12.27
N SER A 270 0.34 -8.73 -13.06
CA SER A 270 -0.72 -9.73 -13.10
C SER A 270 -0.71 -10.55 -11.81
N PRO A 271 -1.85 -10.67 -11.09
CA PRO A 271 -1.91 -11.45 -9.87
C PRO A 271 -1.60 -12.93 -10.13
N ALA A 272 -0.69 -13.51 -9.34
CA ALA A 272 -0.47 -14.95 -9.35
C ALA A 272 -1.66 -15.69 -8.72
N GLU A 273 -1.93 -16.91 -9.19
CA GLU A 273 -3.03 -17.71 -8.67
C GLU A 273 -2.82 -18.06 -7.19
N LEU A 274 -3.88 -17.86 -6.41
CA LEU A 274 -3.94 -18.19 -4.99
C LEU A 274 -4.61 -19.56 -4.80
N PRO A 275 -4.26 -20.31 -3.74
CA PRO A 275 -4.90 -21.59 -3.47
C PRO A 275 -6.40 -21.39 -3.22
N ARG A 276 -7.23 -22.13 -3.96
CA ARG A 276 -8.68 -22.09 -3.82
C ARG A 276 -9.13 -23.18 -2.84
N PRO A 277 -10.23 -22.97 -2.10
CA PRO A 277 -10.81 -24.03 -1.28
C PRO A 277 -11.07 -25.28 -2.14
N PRO A 278 -10.83 -26.49 -1.61
CA PRO A 278 -11.14 -27.70 -2.34
C PRO A 278 -12.65 -27.74 -2.64
N GLN A 279 -13.01 -28.07 -3.88
CA GLN A 279 -14.40 -28.29 -4.26
C GLN A 279 -14.85 -29.60 -3.60
N GLU A 280 -15.48 -29.50 -2.43
CA GLU A 280 -16.20 -30.64 -1.85
C GLU A 280 -17.45 -30.87 -2.72
N ASP A 281 -17.54 -32.02 -3.40
CA ASP A 281 -18.77 -32.48 -4.06
C ASP A 281 -19.87 -32.67 -3.01
N ARG A 282 -20.52 -31.57 -2.63
CA ARG A 282 -21.69 -31.62 -1.77
C ARG A 282 -22.80 -32.24 -2.59
N LEU A 283 -23.07 -33.51 -2.32
CA LEU A 283 -24.32 -34.16 -2.70
C LEU A 283 -25.41 -33.43 -1.89
N THR A 284 -26.01 -32.43 -2.51
CA THR A 284 -27.02 -31.57 -1.88
C THR A 284 -28.39 -32.23 -1.90
N THR A 285 -28.58 -33.19 -2.81
CA THR A 285 -29.86 -33.85 -3.00
C THR A 285 -29.77 -35.32 -2.62
N ALA A 286 -30.81 -35.85 -1.97
CA ALA A 286 -30.89 -37.29 -1.65
C ALA A 286 -30.74 -38.17 -2.91
N GLN A 287 -31.20 -37.68 -4.07
CA GLN A 287 -30.99 -38.32 -5.37
C GLN A 287 -29.51 -38.41 -5.79
N GLU A 288 -28.71 -37.38 -5.50
CA GLU A 288 -27.26 -37.36 -5.77
C GLU A 288 -26.52 -38.33 -4.84
N VAL A 289 -26.95 -38.43 -3.59
CA VAL A 289 -26.44 -39.44 -2.63
C VAL A 289 -26.73 -40.86 -3.12
N LEU A 290 -27.98 -41.13 -3.53
CA LEU A 290 -28.40 -42.46 -3.99
C LEU A 290 -27.75 -42.86 -5.32
N SER A 291 -27.58 -41.93 -6.25
CA SER A 291 -26.93 -42.20 -7.54
C SER A 291 -25.44 -42.50 -7.38
N LYS A 292 -24.73 -41.77 -6.51
CA LYS A 292 -23.33 -42.07 -6.19
C LYS A 292 -23.18 -43.42 -5.48
N ALA A 293 -24.09 -43.79 -4.58
CA ALA A 293 -24.08 -45.08 -3.90
C ALA A 293 -24.32 -46.27 -4.85
N ARG A 294 -25.19 -46.11 -5.86
CA ARG A 294 -25.45 -47.16 -6.85
C ARG A 294 -24.26 -47.43 -7.76
N GLY A 295 -23.45 -46.41 -8.09
CA GLY A 295 -22.26 -46.57 -8.93
C GLY A 295 -21.08 -47.29 -8.25
N VAL A 296 -21.12 -47.49 -6.93
CA VAL A 296 -20.05 -48.17 -6.15
C VAL A 296 -20.31 -49.67 -6.00
N LEU A 297 -21.52 -50.15 -6.33
CA LEU A 297 -21.96 -51.55 -6.15
C LEU A 297 -21.86 -52.40 -7.43
N THR A 298 -21.14 -51.93 -8.45
CA THR A 298 -20.81 -52.62 -9.70
C THR A 298 -19.31 -52.64 -9.89
#